data_AF-A0A1V4Z266-F1
#
_entry.id   AF-A0A1V4Z266-F1
#
_cell.length_a   1.000
_cell.length_b   1.000
_cell.length_c   1.000
_cell.angle_alpha   90.00
_cell.angle_beta   90.00
_cell.angle_gamma   90.00
#
_symmetry.space_group_name_H-M   'P 1'
#
loop_
_entity.id
_entity.type
_entity.pdbx_description
1 polymer ?
#
loop_
_entity_poly.entity_id
_entity_poly.type
_entity_poly.pdbx_seq_one_letter_code
_entity_poly.pdbx_strand_id
1 'polypeptide(L)' 'MERARLFNDAVPISGTILTKADADAKGGAAISIAHITGKPILFLGVGQEYKDLKKFETQWFLDRLFER' A
#
# COMPACT_ATOMS: atom_id res chain seq x y z
N MET A 1 -3.09 -5.33 -9.50
CA MET A 1 -3.49 -6.44 -8.61
C MET A 1 -2.89 -7.77 -9.05
N GLU A 2 -3.10 -8.19 -10.30
CA GLU A 2 -2.60 -9.47 -10.85
C GLU A 2 -1.11 -9.72 -10.60
N ARG A 3 -0.25 -8.72 -10.82
CA ARG A 3 1.19 -8.83 -10.53
C ARG A 3 1.50 -9.21 -9.08
N ALA A 4 0.81 -8.62 -8.11
CA ALA A 4 1.05 -8.90 -6.69
C ALA A 4 0.68 -10.34 -6.33
N ARG A 5 -0.41 -10.86 -6.93
CA ARG A 5 -0.81 -12.26 -6.80
C ARG A 5 0.25 -13.19 -7.42
N LEU A 6 0.63 -12.95 -8.68
CA LEU A 6 1.62 -13.79 -9.38
C LEU A 6 2.96 -13.86 -8.64
N PHE A 7 3.43 -12.74 -8.08
CA PHE A 7 4.64 -12.73 -7.26
C PHE A 7 4.48 -13.55 -6.00
N ASN A 8 3.38 -13.37 -5.26
CA ASN A 8 3.14 -14.11 -4.02
C ASN A 8 2.96 -15.62 -4.26
N ASP A 9 2.37 -16.02 -5.38
CA ASP A 9 2.19 -17.42 -5.78
C ASP A 9 3.53 -18.06 -6.17
N ALA A 10 4.43 -17.30 -6.82
CA ALA A 10 5.76 -17.77 -7.19
C ALA A 10 6.73 -17.81 -6.00
N VAL A 11 6.74 -16.76 -5.18
CA VAL A 11 7.55 -16.62 -3.97
C VAL A 11 6.73 -15.88 -2.92
N PRO A 12 6.37 -16.53 -1.80
CA PRO A 12 5.57 -15.88 -0.76
C PRO A 12 6.22 -14.59 -0.26
N ILE A 13 5.52 -13.48 -0.43
CA ILE A 13 5.98 -12.18 0.05
C ILE A 13 5.61 -12.02 1.54
N SER A 14 6.48 -11.36 2.30
CA SER A 14 6.25 -11.11 3.75
C SER A 14 5.52 -9.79 4.00
N GLY A 15 5.57 -8.87 3.04
CA GLY A 15 4.95 -7.55 3.13
C GLY A 15 5.12 -6.78 1.82
N THR A 16 4.40 -5.67 1.72
CA THR A 16 4.38 -4.86 0.50
C THR A 16 4.76 -3.41 0.80
N ILE A 17 5.44 -2.77 -0.16
CA ILE A 17 5.66 -1.32 -0.18
C ILE A 17 4.83 -0.75 -1.33
N LEU A 18 4.05 0.28 -1.02
CA LEU A 18 3.19 0.96 -1.98
C LEU A 18 3.73 2.33 -2.29
N THR A 19 3.95 2.63 -3.57
CA THR A 19 4.48 3.93 -4.02
C THR A 19 3.40 4.74 -4.74
N LYS A 20 3.58 6.06 -4.81
CA LYS A 20 2.63 7.00 -5.44
C LYS A 20 1.23 6.96 -4.81
N ALA A 21 1.17 6.72 -3.50
CA ALA A 21 -0.07 6.64 -2.75
C ALA A 21 -0.77 8.01 -2.64
N ASP A 22 -0.05 9.10 -2.85
CA ASP A 22 -0.57 10.46 -3.00
C ASP A 22 -1.45 10.65 -4.25
N ALA A 23 -1.19 9.88 -5.32
CA ALA A 23 -1.99 9.91 -6.54
C ALA A 23 -3.19 8.94 -6.51
N ASP A 24 -3.22 8.01 -5.54
CA ASP A 24 -4.35 7.09 -5.34
C ASP A 24 -5.39 7.73 -4.40
N ALA A 25 -6.18 8.65 -4.95
CA ALA A 25 -7.14 9.49 -4.23
C ALA A 25 -8.20 8.72 -3.41
N LYS A 26 -8.31 7.39 -3.55
CA LYS A 26 -9.29 6.56 -2.85
C LYS A 26 -8.68 5.46 -1.99
N GLY A 27 -7.35 5.32 -1.95
CA GLY A 27 -6.65 4.25 -1.22
C GLY A 27 -7.04 2.83 -1.68
N GLY A 28 -7.72 2.70 -2.82
CA GLY A 28 -8.29 1.43 -3.28
C GLY A 28 -7.20 0.43 -3.65
N ALA A 29 -6.05 0.90 -4.12
CA ALA A 29 -4.92 0.03 -4.41
C ALA A 29 -4.35 -0.59 -3.13
N ALA A 30 -4.26 0.18 -2.05
CA ALA A 30 -3.77 -0.32 -0.76
C ALA A 30 -4.67 -1.42 -0.19
N ILE A 31 -5.97 -1.18 -0.13
CA ILE A 31 -6.96 -2.14 0.37
C ILE A 31 -6.93 -3.42 -0.47
N SER A 32 -6.95 -3.29 -1.79
CA SER A 32 -7.01 -4.44 -2.70
C SER A 32 -5.73 -5.28 -2.65
N ILE A 33 -4.55 -4.67 -2.52
CA ILE A 33 -3.31 -5.42 -2.38
C ILE A 33 -3.29 -6.18 -1.05
N ALA A 34 -3.61 -5.51 0.05
CA ALA A 34 -3.67 -6.15 1.37
C ALA A 34 -4.66 -7.33 1.38
N HIS A 35 -5.81 -7.16 0.72
CA HIS A 35 -6.83 -8.21 0.61
C HIS A 35 -6.37 -9.40 -0.25
N ILE A 36 -5.77 -9.15 -1.41
CA ILE A 36 -5.37 -10.21 -2.36
C ILE A 36 -4.15 -10.98 -1.87
N THR A 37 -3.16 -10.30 -1.31
CA THR A 37 -1.92 -10.96 -0.87
C THR A 37 -2.05 -11.50 0.56
N GLY A 38 -2.97 -10.96 1.37
CA GLY A 38 -3.07 -11.26 2.79
C GLY A 38 -1.84 -10.80 3.58
N LYS A 39 -1.02 -9.91 3.01
CA LYS A 39 0.24 -9.45 3.61
C LYS A 39 0.15 -7.98 4.04
N PRO A 40 0.85 -7.60 5.12
CA PRO A 40 0.85 -6.23 5.59
C PRO A 40 1.52 -5.29 4.59
N ILE A 41 1.00 -4.07 4.51
CA ILE A 41 1.71 -2.95 3.87
C ILE A 41 2.66 -2.39 4.92
N LEU A 42 3.94 -2.29 4.58
CA LEU A 42 4.99 -1.84 5.50
C LEU A 42 5.29 -0.34 5.33
N PHE A 43 5.26 0.14 4.09
CA PHE A 43 5.59 1.53 3.76
C PHE A 43 4.71 2.08 2.63
N LEU A 44 4.53 3.40 2.65
CA LEU A 44 3.86 4.21 1.65
C LEU A 44 4.79 5.30 1.13
N GLY A 45 4.98 5.36 -0.18
CA GLY A 45 5.57 6.50 -0.87
C GLY A 45 4.47 7.50 -1.22
N VAL A 46 4.53 8.69 -0.62
CA VAL A 46 3.52 9.76 -0.77
C VAL A 46 4.08 11.01 -1.48
N GLY A 47 5.14 10.83 -2.27
CA GLY A 47 5.85 11.92 -2.93
C GLY A 47 7.05 11.42 -3.71
N GLN A 48 7.97 12.33 -4.05
CA GLN A 48 9.13 12.07 -4.91
C GLN A 48 10.46 12.11 -4.16
N GLU A 49 10.50 12.65 -2.94
CA GLU A 49 11.72 12.75 -2.15
C GLU A 49 11.94 11.52 -1.27
N TYR A 50 13.19 11.29 -0.84
CA TYR A 50 13.51 10.18 0.06
C TYR A 50 12.71 10.17 1.37
N LYS A 51 12.39 11.36 1.89
CA LYS A 51 11.58 11.53 3.11
C LYS A 51 10.11 11.16 2.92
N ASP A 52 9.66 11.00 1.68
CA ASP A 52 8.27 10.71 1.35
C ASP A 52 7.96 9.21 1.40
N LEU A 53 8.96 8.36 1.64
CA LEU A 53 8.75 6.96 2.01
C LEU A 53 8.48 6.86 3.51
N LYS A 54 7.21 6.75 3.87
CA LYS A 54 6.74 6.70 5.26
C LYS A 54 6.38 5.27 5.65
N LYS A 55 6.56 4.92 6.93
CA LYS A 55 5.98 3.68 7.48
C LYS A 55 4.46 3.73 7.33
N PHE A 56 3.88 2.58 6.99
CA PHE A 56 2.44 2.46 6.91
C PHE A 56 1.85 2.52 8.32
N GLU A 57 0.96 3.48 8.53
CA GLU A 57 0.22 3.64 9.77
C GLU A 57 -1.27 3.52 9.46
N THR A 58 -1.92 2.51 10.04
CA THR A 58 -3.33 2.19 9.75
C THR A 58 -4.26 3.36 10.06
N GLN A 59 -4.06 4.03 11.21
CA GLN A 59 -4.91 5.15 11.60
C GLN A 59 -4.81 6.30 10.59
N TRP A 60 -3.58 6.68 10.21
CA TRP A 60 -3.34 7.71 9.20
C TRP A 60 -4.01 7.37 7.86
N PHE A 61 -3.98 6.10 7.46
CA PHE A 61 -4.63 5.65 6.22
C PHE A 61 -6.16 5.73 6.32
N LEU A 62 -6.75 5.32 7.44
CA LEU A 62 -8.20 5.40 7.66
C LEU A 62 -8.68 6.85 7.72
N ASP A 63 -7.96 7.72 8.42
CA ASP A 63 -8.27 9.15 8.49
C ASP A 63 -8.35 9.73 7.08
N ARG A 64 -7.37 9.43 6.21
CA ARG A 64 -7.40 9.85 4.80
C ARG A 64 -8.49 9.23 3.94
N LEU A 65 -8.94 8.02 4.28
CA LEU A 65 -10.00 7.34 3.55
C LEU A 65 -11.38 7.95 3.86
N PHE A 66 -11.56 8.47 5.07
CA PHE A 66 -12.84 9.00 5.57
C PHE A 66 -12.89 10.53 5.69
N GLU A 67 -11.76 11.23 5.67
CA GLU A 67 -11.71 12.68 5.49
C GLU A 67 -12.29 13.04 4.11
N ARG A 68 -13.40 13.77 4.13
CA ARG A 68 -14.04 14.36 2.94
C ARG A 68 -13.36 15.67 2.55
#